data_AF-A0A9P6AYF1-F1
#
_entry.id   AF-A0A9P6AYF1-F1
#
_cell.length_a   1.000
_cell.length_b   1.000
_cell.length_c   1.000
_cell.angle_alpha   90.00
_cell.angle_beta   90.00
_cell.angle_gamma   90.00
#
_symmetry.space_group_name_H-M   'P 1'
#
loop_
_entity.id
_entity.type
_entity.pdbx_description
1 polymer ?
#
loop_
_entity_poly.entity_id
_entity_poly.type
_entity_poly.pdbx_seq_one_letter_code
_entity_poly.pdbx_strand_id
1 'polypeptide(L)'
;SLSLYDISGAPGIAANMSHVATAGEVNWYISEKLGNALQGTKIVIIAAGIPQKSNIVQVNLFNTNAPIVRDLAQAIGEDAPEAHILITSNPVNSTISIVTEVLKKASKFNPTKVW
;
A
#
# COMPACT_ATOMS: atom_id res chain seq x y z
N SER A 1 -1.72 14.50 -7.89
CA SER A 1 -0.63 14.51 -6.89
C SER A 1 -0.17 13.07 -6.63
N LEU A 2 1.04 12.92 -6.12
CA LEU A 2 1.60 11.66 -5.62
C LEU A 2 1.64 11.75 -4.10
N SER A 3 1.01 10.81 -3.40
CA SER A 3 1.05 10.73 -1.94
C SER A 3 1.94 9.56 -1.51
N LEU A 4 3.03 9.86 -0.80
CA LEU A 4 3.93 8.86 -0.24
C LEU A 4 3.55 8.59 1.21
N TYR A 5 3.40 7.32 1.58
CA TYR A 5 3.16 6.90 2.95
C TYR A 5 4.15 5.82 3.35
N ASP A 6 4.76 5.99 4.52
CA ASP A 6 5.57 4.97 5.16
C ASP A 6 5.58 5.21 6.68
N ILE A 7 5.89 4.18 7.47
CA ILE A 7 6.14 4.33 8.90
C ILE A 7 7.39 5.19 9.17
N SER A 8 8.30 5.30 8.19
CA SER A 8 9.53 6.10 8.30
C SER A 8 10.05 6.59 6.94
N GLY A 9 10.82 7.67 6.92
CA GLY A 9 11.57 8.10 5.73
C GLY A 9 10.76 8.80 4.61
N ALA A 10 9.42 8.77 4.65
CA ALA A 10 8.57 9.44 3.67
C ALA A 10 8.89 10.93 3.40
N PRO A 11 9.21 11.78 4.40
CA PRO A 11 9.56 13.19 4.15
C PRO A 11 10.80 13.36 3.27
N GLY A 12 11.85 12.55 3.51
CA GLY A 12 13.11 12.64 2.77
C GLY A 12 12.97 12.15 1.33
N ILE A 13 12.19 11.09 1.12
CA ILE A 13 11.89 10.59 -0.23
C ILE A 13 11.05 11.60 -1.00
N ALA A 14 10.04 12.20 -0.35
CA ALA A 14 9.22 13.23 -0.98
C ALA A 14 10.02 14.48 -1.37
N ALA A 15 10.92 14.94 -0.51
CA ALA A 15 11.83 16.04 -0.83
C ALA A 15 12.67 15.70 -2.07
N ASN A 16 13.23 14.49 -2.16
CA ASN A 16 13.97 14.05 -3.33
C ASN A 16 13.10 14.01 -4.60
N MET A 17 11.89 13.47 -4.51
CA MET A 17 10.95 13.41 -5.64
C MET A 17 10.45 14.80 -6.08
N SER A 18 10.33 15.76 -5.15
CA SER A 18 9.91 17.13 -5.46
C SER A 18 10.91 17.90 -6.32
N HIS A 19 12.16 17.45 -6.39
CA HIS A 19 13.19 18.04 -7.26
C HIS A 19 13.09 17.56 -8.71
N VAL A 20 12.28 16.53 -8.99
CA VAL A 20 12.04 16.08 -10.37
C VAL A 20 11.10 17.09 -11.03
N ALA A 21 11.55 17.72 -12.12
CA ALA A 21 10.83 18.75 -12.85
C ALA A 21 9.59 18.20 -13.60
N THR A 22 8.60 17.76 -12.85
CA THR A 22 7.29 17.28 -13.31
C THR A 22 6.19 18.15 -12.72
N ALA A 23 5.03 18.20 -13.38
CA ALA A 23 3.90 19.02 -12.94
C ALA A 23 3.18 18.46 -11.68
N GLY A 24 3.59 17.30 -11.16
CA GLY A 24 2.90 16.61 -10.09
C GLY A 24 3.31 17.11 -8.70
N GLU A 25 2.32 17.51 -7.89
CA GLU A 25 2.54 17.76 -6.46
C GLU A 25 2.86 16.45 -5.72
N VAL A 26 3.88 16.46 -4.87
CA VAL A 26 4.30 15.33 -4.03
C VAL A 26 3.96 15.63 -2.57
N ASN A 27 3.03 14.84 -2.03
CA ASN A 27 2.63 14.86 -0.62
C ASN A 27 3.26 13.67 0.12
N TRP A 28 3.45 13.80 1.43
CA TRP A 28 3.95 12.71 2.26
C TRP A 28 3.24 12.61 3.59
N TYR A 29 3.17 11.38 4.09
CA TYR A 29 2.45 11.01 5.30
C TYR A 29 3.25 9.95 6.08
N ILE A 30 3.13 9.99 7.41
CA ILE A 30 3.72 9.01 8.34
C ILE A 30 2.62 8.32 9.13
N SER A 31 2.97 7.27 9.90
CA SER A 31 2.09 6.17 10.36
C SER A 31 0.67 6.50 10.85
N GLU A 32 0.41 7.70 11.39
CA GLU A 32 -0.91 8.11 11.88
C GLU A 32 -1.79 8.82 10.84
N LYS A 33 -1.24 9.12 9.65
CA LYS A 33 -1.91 9.91 8.61
C LYS A 33 -2.19 9.11 7.34
N LEU A 34 -2.29 7.78 7.43
CA LEU A 34 -2.62 6.93 6.28
C LEU A 34 -3.95 7.34 5.63
N GLY A 35 -4.99 7.62 6.41
CA GLY A 35 -6.27 8.05 5.87
C GLY A 35 -6.16 9.32 5.01
N ASN A 36 -5.35 10.30 5.43
CA ASN A 36 -5.08 11.50 4.64
C ASN A 36 -4.37 11.20 3.32
N ALA A 37 -3.51 10.18 3.28
CA ALA A 37 -2.85 9.72 2.06
C ALA A 37 -3.83 9.03 1.09
N LEU A 38 -4.91 8.44 1.62
CA LEU A 38 -5.91 7.69 0.87
C LEU A 38 -7.05 8.56 0.34
N GLN A 39 -7.36 9.69 0.99
CA GLN A 39 -8.45 10.58 0.57
C GLN A 39 -8.36 10.98 -0.91
N GLY A 40 -9.40 10.64 -1.67
CA GLY A 40 -9.51 10.96 -3.10
C GLY A 40 -8.59 10.14 -4.02
N THR A 41 -7.79 9.22 -3.48
CA THR A 41 -6.84 8.40 -4.25
C THR A 41 -7.56 7.47 -5.23
N LYS A 42 -7.03 7.41 -6.46
CA LYS A 42 -7.60 6.58 -7.56
C LYS A 42 -6.81 5.30 -7.78
N ILE A 43 -5.53 5.29 -7.42
CA ILE A 43 -4.61 4.18 -7.56
C ILE A 43 -3.75 4.12 -6.30
N VAL A 44 -3.73 2.97 -5.65
CA VAL A 44 -2.89 2.67 -4.49
C VAL A 44 -1.89 1.59 -4.88
N ILE A 45 -0.60 1.83 -4.61
CA ILE A 45 0.45 0.83 -4.82
C ILE A 45 0.95 0.37 -3.44
N ILE A 46 0.74 -0.92 -3.13
CA ILE A 46 1.21 -1.53 -1.89
C ILE A 46 2.56 -2.19 -2.16
N ALA A 47 3.63 -1.47 -1.84
CA ALA A 47 5.01 -1.96 -1.87
C ALA A 47 5.61 -2.21 -0.46
N ALA A 48 4.77 -2.12 0.57
CA ALA A 48 5.20 -2.23 1.96
C ALA A 48 5.57 -3.68 2.32
N GLY A 49 6.61 -3.83 3.14
CA GLY A 49 7.05 -5.13 3.62
C GLY A 49 8.56 -5.33 3.45
N ILE A 50 9.02 -6.49 3.89
CA ILE A 50 10.43 -6.87 3.75
C ILE A 50 10.70 -7.46 2.36
N PRO A 51 11.82 -7.08 1.72
CA PRO A 51 12.19 -7.60 0.41
C PRO A 51 12.58 -9.06 0.50
N GLN A 52 12.27 -9.82 -0.56
CA GLN A 52 12.73 -11.19 -0.71
C GLN A 52 14.26 -11.20 -0.86
N LYS A 53 14.96 -11.85 0.07
CA LYS A 53 16.40 -12.11 0.00
C LYS A 53 16.63 -13.62 -0.04
N SER A 54 17.68 -14.06 -0.73
CA SER A 54 18.00 -15.48 -0.94
C SER A 54 18.19 -16.29 0.36
N ASN A 55 18.50 -15.62 1.47
CA ASN A 55 18.69 -16.22 2.79
C ASN A 55 17.44 -16.21 3.68
N ILE A 56 16.31 -15.63 3.22
CA ILE A 56 15.08 -15.56 4.00
C ILE A 56 14.11 -16.63 3.50
N VAL A 57 13.65 -17.48 4.42
CA VAL A 57 12.62 -18.48 4.13
C VAL A 57 11.31 -17.79 3.80
N GLN A 58 10.62 -18.24 2.76
CA GLN A 58 9.36 -17.64 2.28
C GLN A 58 8.29 -17.48 3.36
N VAL A 59 8.21 -18.41 4.33
CA VAL A 59 7.29 -18.32 5.47
C VAL A 59 7.54 -17.09 6.35
N ASN A 60 8.79 -16.66 6.50
CA ASN A 60 9.13 -15.47 7.29
C ASN A 60 8.70 -14.19 6.57
N LEU A 61 8.80 -14.17 5.23
CA LEU A 61 8.27 -13.07 4.41
C LEU A 61 6.76 -12.97 4.58
N PHE A 62 6.05 -14.10 4.51
CA PHE A 62 4.60 -14.13 4.71
C PHE A 62 4.21 -13.63 6.11
N ASN A 63 4.84 -14.16 7.17
CA ASN A 63 4.53 -13.78 8.55
C ASN A 63 4.75 -12.29 8.83
N THR A 64 5.69 -11.65 8.13
CA THR A 64 5.97 -10.22 8.28
C THR A 64 5.03 -9.37 7.42
N ASN A 65 4.85 -9.73 6.15
CA ASN A 65 4.14 -8.90 5.18
C ASN A 65 2.62 -9.07 5.27
N ALA A 66 2.12 -10.22 5.69
CA ALA A 66 0.69 -10.49 5.82
C ALA A 66 -0.04 -9.49 6.75
N PRO A 67 0.40 -9.22 7.99
CA PRO A 67 -0.26 -8.23 8.84
C PRO A 67 -0.17 -6.82 8.26
N ILE A 68 0.96 -6.43 7.66
CA ILE A 68 1.14 -5.11 7.03
C ILE A 68 0.13 -4.92 5.89
N VAL A 69 0.04 -5.88 4.97
CA VAL A 69 -0.88 -5.82 3.83
C VAL A 69 -2.33 -5.84 4.30
N ARG A 70 -2.67 -6.63 5.33
CA ARG A 70 -4.01 -6.66 5.92
C ARG A 70 -4.41 -5.28 6.44
N ASP A 71 -3.55 -4.63 7.22
CA ASP A 71 -3.87 -3.35 7.88
C ASP A 71 -3.99 -2.23 6.84
N LEU A 72 -3.13 -2.23 5.81
CA LEU A 72 -3.26 -1.32 4.67
C LEU A 72 -4.54 -1.56 3.87
N ALA A 73 -4.91 -2.81 3.62
CA ALA A 73 -6.15 -3.15 2.92
C ALA A 73 -7.40 -2.71 3.68
N GLN A 74 -7.38 -2.79 5.00
CA GLN A 74 -8.47 -2.30 5.84
C GLN A 74 -8.63 -0.79 5.68
N ALA A 75 -7.54 -0.03 5.82
CA ALA A 75 -7.56 1.42 5.64
C ALA A 75 -8.02 1.82 4.23
N ILE A 76 -7.57 1.11 3.18
CA ILE A 76 -8.03 1.35 1.81
C ILE A 76 -9.53 1.10 1.68
N GLY A 77 -10.07 0.03 2.27
CA GLY A 77 -11.50 -0.25 2.25
C GLY A 77 -12.35 0.84 2.95
N GLU A 78 -11.79 1.47 3.97
CA GLU A 78 -12.44 2.56 4.74
C GLU A 78 -12.35 3.91 4.01
N ASP A 79 -11.15 4.31 3.59
CA ASP A 79 -10.87 5.67 3.11
C ASP A 79 -10.84 5.82 1.58
N ALA A 80 -10.58 4.73 0.84
CA ALA A 80 -10.45 4.75 -0.62
C ALA A 80 -11.02 3.49 -1.32
N PRO A 81 -12.27 3.07 -1.03
CA PRO A 81 -12.84 1.83 -1.54
C PRO A 81 -12.95 1.77 -3.07
N GLU A 82 -12.96 2.93 -3.73
CA GLU A 82 -13.06 3.03 -5.19
C GLU A 82 -11.70 3.00 -5.91
N ALA A 83 -10.59 2.99 -5.18
CA ALA A 83 -9.25 2.98 -5.77
C ALA A 83 -8.91 1.63 -6.42
N HIS A 84 -8.08 1.67 -7.46
CA HIS A 84 -7.40 0.48 -7.96
C HIS A 84 -6.21 0.19 -7.04
N ILE A 85 -6.07 -1.05 -6.61
CA ILE A 85 -5.06 -1.49 -5.68
C ILE A 85 -4.09 -2.39 -6.44
N LEU A 86 -2.82 -1.98 -6.51
CA LEU A 86 -1.73 -2.74 -7.12
C LEU A 86 -0.81 -3.25 -6.02
N ILE A 87 -0.66 -4.57 -5.93
CA ILE A 87 0.04 -5.23 -4.83
C ILE A 87 1.38 -5.76 -5.34
N THR A 88 2.48 -5.18 -4.84
CA THR A 88 3.84 -5.65 -5.14
C THR A 88 4.51 -6.31 -3.94
N SER A 89 3.87 -6.25 -2.76
CA SER A 89 4.31 -6.92 -1.54
C SER A 89 4.34 -8.45 -1.70
N ASN A 90 5.50 -9.03 -1.44
CA ASN A 90 5.69 -10.49 -1.50
C ASN A 90 5.12 -11.21 -0.27
N PRO A 91 4.71 -12.49 -0.41
CA PRO A 91 4.52 -13.22 -1.66
C PRO A 91 3.22 -12.79 -2.35
N VAL A 92 3.30 -12.34 -3.61
CA VAL A 92 2.18 -11.70 -4.33
C VAL A 92 0.91 -12.56 -4.34
N ASN A 93 1.05 -13.87 -4.61
CA ASN A 93 -0.10 -14.79 -4.62
C ASN A 93 -0.86 -14.83 -3.29
N SER A 94 -0.15 -14.71 -2.16
CA SER A 94 -0.75 -14.73 -0.83
C SER A 94 -1.29 -13.36 -0.42
N THR A 95 -0.59 -12.28 -0.78
CA THR A 95 -0.99 -10.92 -0.42
C THR A 95 -2.23 -10.46 -1.20
N ILE A 96 -2.39 -10.85 -2.47
CA ILE A 96 -3.62 -10.63 -3.25
C ILE A 96 -4.84 -11.27 -2.56
N SER A 97 -4.71 -12.51 -2.08
CA SER A 97 -5.78 -13.19 -1.35
C SER A 97 -6.13 -12.47 -0.05
N ILE A 98 -5.12 -11.96 0.68
CA ILE A 98 -5.35 -11.19 1.92
C ILE A 98 -6.16 -9.92 1.62
N VAL A 99 -5.73 -9.11 0.65
CA VAL A 99 -6.44 -7.87 0.28
C VAL A 99 -7.88 -8.19 -0.14
N THR A 100 -8.05 -9.20 -0.98
CA THR A 100 -9.37 -9.66 -1.46
C THR A 100 -10.29 -10.02 -0.30
N GLU A 101 -9.84 -10.84 0.64
CA GLU A 101 -10.67 -11.28 1.77
C GLU A 101 -10.98 -10.16 2.77
N VAL A 102 -10.04 -9.23 3.00
CA VAL A 102 -10.28 -8.04 3.83
C VAL A 102 -11.38 -7.17 3.20
N LEU A 103 -11.27 -6.88 1.91
CA LEU A 103 -12.27 -6.05 1.22
C LEU A 103 -13.64 -6.75 1.10
N LYS A 104 -13.67 -8.07 0.94
CA LYS A 104 -14.92 -8.84 0.95
C LYS A 104 -15.61 -8.74 2.31
N LYS A 105 -14.88 -8.90 3.41
CA LYS A 105 -15.40 -8.75 4.77
C LYS A 105 -15.97 -7.35 5.02
N ALA A 106 -15.36 -6.32 4.44
CA ALA A 106 -15.84 -4.95 4.50
C ALA A 106 -16.98 -4.64 3.50
N SER A 107 -17.39 -5.60 2.66
CA SER A 107 -18.35 -5.38 1.55
C SER A 107 -17.92 -4.27 0.56
N LYS A 108 -16.60 -4.15 0.34
CA LYS A 108 -15.97 -3.18 -0.59
C LYS A 108 -15.21 -3.83 -1.74
N PHE A 109 -15.21 -5.15 -1.82
CA PHE A 109 -14.45 -5.86 -2.85
C PHE A 109 -15.04 -5.64 -4.25
N ASN A 110 -14.19 -5.19 -5.17
CA ASN A 110 -14.47 -5.15 -6.60
C ASN A 110 -13.36 -5.93 -7.35
N PRO A 111 -13.69 -7.03 -8.04
CA PRO A 111 -12.71 -7.88 -8.70
C PRO A 111 -11.96 -7.19 -9.86
N THR A 112 -12.46 -6.08 -10.40
CA THR A 112 -11.77 -5.33 -11.46
C THR A 112 -10.77 -4.29 -10.93
N LYS A 113 -10.69 -4.13 -9.59
CA LYS A 113 -9.88 -3.10 -8.93
C LYS A 113 -8.72 -3.64 -8.10
N VAL A 114 -8.53 -4.96 -8.00
CA VAL A 114 -7.43 -5.57 -7.23
C VAL A 114 -6.50 -6.31 -8.18
N TRP A 115 -5.21 -5.91 -8.20
CA TRP A 115 -4.19 -6.35 -9.16
C TRP A 115 -2.88 -6.72 -8.47
#